data_AF-A0A455UB03-F1
#
_entry.id   AF-A0A455UB03-F1
#
_cell.length_a   1.000
_cell.length_b   1.000
_cell.length_c   1.000
_cell.angle_alpha   90.00
_cell.angle_beta   90.00
_cell.angle_gamma   90.00
#
_symmetry.space_group_name_H-M   'P 1'
#
loop_
_entity.id
_entity.type
_entity.pdbx_description
1 polymer ?
#
loop_
_entity_poly.entity_id
_entity_poly.type
_entity_poly.pdbx_seq_one_letter_code
_entity_poly.pdbx_strand_id
1 'polypeptide(L)'
;MPSVNPKILSAAPSATNPVLMIGDLLEAGVRMAGNNQIVYRDQSRHGYERFRERVHQLAHTLTSQGVQAGDVVAVLDWDSHRYLECFCNPDDWRRIAYGERTPSA
;
A
#
# COMPACT_ATOMS: atom_id res chain seq x y z
N MET A 1 4.25 43.02 -5.42
CA MET A 1 4.89 41.69 -5.56
C MET A 1 4.81 41.29 -7.02
N PRO A 2 5.91 41.15 -7.77
CA PRO A 2 5.83 40.70 -9.16
C PRO A 2 5.39 39.23 -9.19
N SER A 3 4.39 38.89 -10.01
CA SER A 3 3.97 37.49 -10.17
C SER A 3 4.99 36.75 -11.02
N VAL A 4 5.65 35.74 -10.44
CA VAL A 4 6.47 34.82 -11.21
C VAL A 4 5.54 33.89 -11.98
N ASN A 5 5.63 33.90 -13.32
CA ASN A 5 4.93 32.92 -14.15
C ASN A 5 5.88 31.74 -14.43
N PRO A 6 5.69 30.57 -13.80
CA PRO A 6 6.62 29.45 -13.94
C PRO A 6 6.54 28.85 -15.35
N LYS A 7 7.70 28.55 -15.94
CA LYS A 7 7.80 27.85 -17.23
C LYS A 7 7.60 26.35 -17.00
N ILE A 8 6.46 25.81 -17.43
CA ILE A 8 6.18 24.38 -17.39
C ILE A 8 6.94 23.68 -18.53
N LEU A 9 7.76 22.68 -18.19
CA LEU A 9 8.50 21.86 -19.14
C LEU A 9 7.71 20.59 -19.48
N SER A 10 7.86 20.09 -20.71
CA SER A 10 7.30 18.80 -21.10
C SER A 10 8.02 17.66 -20.39
N ALA A 11 7.27 16.61 -20.01
CA ALA A 11 7.85 15.42 -19.40
C ALA A 11 8.87 14.74 -20.33
N ALA A 12 9.87 14.06 -19.76
CA ALA A 12 10.83 13.28 -20.51
C ALA A 12 10.14 12.07 -21.19
N PRO A 13 10.64 11.56 -22.34
CA PRO A 13 10.06 10.40 -23.01
C PRO A 13 10.02 9.11 -22.14
N SER A 14 10.92 9.01 -21.16
CA SER A 14 10.97 7.91 -20.18
C SER A 14 10.10 8.13 -18.95
N ALA A 15 9.50 9.32 -18.79
CA ALA A 15 8.67 9.62 -17.64
C ALA A 15 7.35 8.85 -17.74
N THR A 16 7.08 8.06 -16.72
CA THR A 16 5.81 7.32 -16.60
C THR A 16 4.98 7.98 -15.50
N ASN A 17 3.66 8.09 -15.69
CA ASN A 17 2.73 8.57 -14.66
C ASN A 17 1.81 7.40 -14.23
N PRO A 18 2.34 6.44 -13.45
CA PRO A 18 1.53 5.33 -12.97
C PRO A 18 0.47 5.81 -11.98
N VAL A 19 -0.65 5.11 -11.91
CA VAL A 19 -1.64 5.32 -10.85
C VAL A 19 -0.98 4.96 -9.52
N LEU A 20 -0.90 5.92 -8.60
CA LEU A 20 -0.23 5.75 -7.31
C LEU A 20 -1.17 5.03 -6.33
N MET A 21 -1.22 3.70 -6.40
CA MET A 21 -1.84 2.92 -5.34
C MET A 21 -0.88 2.70 -4.17
N ILE A 22 -1.45 2.70 -2.96
CA ILE A 22 -0.73 2.43 -1.72
C ILE A 22 -0.08 1.04 -1.75
N GLY A 23 -0.71 0.04 -2.39
CA GLY A 23 -0.12 -1.28 -2.61
C GLY A 23 1.15 -1.24 -3.47
N ASP A 24 1.15 -0.44 -4.55
CA ASP A 24 2.34 -0.28 -5.41
C ASP A 24 3.49 0.40 -4.64
N LEU A 25 3.17 1.32 -3.73
CA LEU A 25 4.16 1.94 -2.84
C LEU A 25 4.77 0.93 -1.86
N LEU A 26 3.95 0.04 -1.29
CA LEU A 26 4.43 -1.04 -0.42
C LEU A 26 5.38 -1.97 -1.19
N GLU A 27 4.99 -2.42 -2.39
CA GLU A 27 5.80 -3.31 -3.22
C GLU A 27 7.13 -2.66 -3.66
N ALA A 28 7.11 -1.37 -4.01
CA ALA A 28 8.35 -0.62 -4.26
C ALA A 28 9.24 -0.57 -3.02
N GLY A 29 8.64 -0.34 -1.84
CA GLY A 29 9.34 -0.38 -0.55
C GLY A 29 10.01 -1.73 -0.32
N VAL A 30 9.30 -2.84 -0.49
CA VAL A 30 9.87 -4.19 -0.33
C VAL A 30 11.05 -4.43 -1.28
N ARG A 31 10.94 -4.02 -2.55
CA ARG A 31 12.00 -4.20 -3.55
C ARG A 31 13.24 -3.35 -3.28
N MET A 32 13.06 -2.13 -2.78
CA MET A 32 14.12 -1.12 -2.73
C MET A 32 14.69 -0.88 -1.34
N ALA A 33 13.98 -1.26 -0.27
CA ALA A 33 14.35 -0.92 1.09
C ALA A 33 15.57 -1.71 1.62
N GLY A 34 15.92 -2.85 1.01
CA GLY A 34 17.01 -3.70 1.47
C GLY A 34 16.84 -4.08 2.94
N ASN A 35 17.82 -3.72 3.78
CA ASN A 35 17.81 -4.01 5.22
C ASN A 35 17.17 -2.88 6.07
N ASN A 36 16.55 -1.88 5.45
CA ASN A 36 15.87 -0.82 6.17
C ASN A 36 14.69 -1.38 6.98
N GLN A 37 14.46 -0.74 8.13
CA GLN A 37 13.48 -1.20 9.10
C GLN A 37 12.40 -0.15 9.32
N ILE A 38 11.17 -0.63 9.46
CA ILE A 38 10.03 0.14 9.94
C ILE A 38 10.10 0.10 11.47
N VAL A 39 10.16 1.27 12.08
CA VAL A 39 10.39 1.44 13.52
C VAL A 39 9.21 2.20 14.12
N TYR A 40 8.56 1.61 15.11
CA TYR A 40 7.53 2.26 15.91
C TYR A 40 7.99 2.34 17.35
N ARG A 41 8.35 3.56 17.77
CA ARG A 41 8.90 3.87 19.10
C ARG A 41 10.05 2.90 19.45
N ASP A 42 10.12 2.50 20.71
CA ASP A 42 10.98 1.46 21.26
C ASP A 42 10.30 0.07 21.32
N GLN A 43 9.08 -0.05 20.77
CA GLN A 43 8.22 -1.23 20.97
C GLN A 43 8.26 -2.22 19.80
N SER A 44 8.42 -1.73 18.57
CA SER A 44 8.41 -2.59 17.38
C SER A 44 9.42 -2.12 16.35
N ARG A 45 10.14 -3.10 15.79
CA ARG A 45 11.10 -2.92 14.70
C ARG A 45 11.06 -4.15 13.81
N HIS A 46 10.80 -3.97 12.53
CA HIS A 46 10.77 -5.06 11.56
C HIS A 46 11.10 -4.57 10.14
N GLY A 47 11.52 -5.47 9.26
CA GLY A 47 11.80 -5.15 7.86
C GLY A 47 10.52 -5.06 7.02
N TYR A 48 10.66 -4.55 5.79
CA TYR A 48 9.55 -4.39 4.85
C TYR A 48 8.92 -5.73 4.43
N GLU A 49 9.72 -6.80 4.35
CA GLU A 49 9.22 -8.16 4.10
C GLU A 49 8.22 -8.61 5.17
N ARG A 50 8.60 -8.45 6.43
CA ARG A 50 7.74 -8.81 7.57
C ARG A 50 6.51 -7.92 7.64
N PHE A 51 6.64 -6.66 7.27
CA PHE A 51 5.49 -5.76 7.18
C PHE A 51 4.51 -6.25 6.13
N ARG A 52 4.95 -6.52 4.89
CA ARG A 52 4.11 -7.07 3.82
C ARG A 52 3.36 -8.34 4.25
N GLU A 53 4.04 -9.29 4.89
CA GLU A 53 3.39 -10.50 5.41
C GLU A 53 2.22 -10.20 6.36
N ARG A 54 2.41 -9.24 7.27
CA ARG A 54 1.38 -8.87 8.26
C ARG A 54 0.20 -8.17 7.60
N VAL A 55 0.48 -7.34 6.61
CA VAL A 55 -0.56 -6.69 5.80
C VAL A 55 -1.38 -7.76 5.06
N HIS A 56 -0.76 -8.79 4.48
CA HIS A 56 -1.49 -9.92 3.85
C HIS A 56 -2.31 -10.73 4.85
N GLN A 57 -1.80 -10.96 6.07
CA GLN A 57 -2.55 -11.65 7.11
C GLN A 57 -3.80 -10.87 7.53
N LEU A 58 -3.70 -9.54 7.64
CA LEU A 58 -4.84 -8.67 7.91
C LEU A 58 -5.85 -8.73 6.76
N ALA A 59 -5.39 -8.62 5.52
CA ALA A 59 -6.23 -8.71 4.32
C ALA A 59 -7.02 -10.02 4.31
N HIS A 60 -6.34 -11.17 4.47
CA HIS A 60 -7.00 -12.48 4.54
C HIS A 60 -8.03 -12.58 5.66
N THR A 61 -7.73 -12.01 6.82
CA THR A 61 -8.67 -11.97 7.94
C THR A 61 -9.93 -11.18 7.55
N LEU A 62 -9.78 -9.99 6.96
CA LEU A 62 -10.92 -9.18 6.53
C LEU A 62 -11.73 -9.86 5.42
N THR A 63 -11.07 -10.46 4.42
CA THR A 63 -11.75 -11.25 3.39
C THR A 63 -12.52 -12.41 4.00
N SER A 64 -11.97 -13.11 5.00
CA SER A 64 -12.66 -14.21 5.68
C SER A 64 -13.90 -13.76 6.47
N GLN A 65 -13.94 -12.48 6.88
CA GLN A 65 -15.09 -11.85 7.51
C GLN A 65 -16.10 -11.29 6.49
N GLY A 66 -15.86 -11.48 5.19
CA GLY A 66 -16.76 -11.10 4.12
C GLY A 66 -16.58 -9.68 3.59
N VAL A 67 -15.50 -8.97 3.95
CA VAL A 67 -15.18 -7.65 3.38
C VAL A 67 -14.84 -7.79 1.90
N GLN A 68 -15.40 -6.90 1.08
CA GLN A 68 -15.24 -6.86 -0.37
C GLN A 68 -14.69 -5.51 -0.84
N ALA A 69 -14.21 -5.48 -2.09
CA ALA A 69 -13.79 -4.24 -2.72
C ALA A 69 -14.96 -3.24 -2.79
N GLY A 70 -14.72 -2.02 -2.30
CA GLY A 70 -15.75 -0.97 -2.20
C GLY A 70 -16.37 -0.85 -0.81
N ASP A 71 -16.16 -1.83 0.07
CA ASP A 71 -16.60 -1.74 1.46
C ASP A 71 -15.74 -0.74 2.24
N VAL A 72 -16.38 -0.08 3.21
CA VAL A 72 -15.71 0.85 4.13
C VAL A 72 -15.48 0.14 5.46
N VAL A 73 -14.21 -0.04 5.81
CA VAL A 73 -13.81 -0.61 7.10
C VAL A 73 -13.35 0.51 8.03
N ALA A 74 -14.05 0.68 9.16
CA ALA A 74 -13.64 1.63 10.18
C ALA A 74 -12.42 1.09 10.96
N VAL A 75 -11.43 1.95 11.17
CA VAL A 75 -10.24 1.65 11.97
C VAL A 75 -10.25 2.53 13.21
N LEU A 76 -10.18 1.91 14.38
CA LEU A 76 -10.00 2.61 15.66
C LEU A 76 -8.71 2.09 16.29
N ASP A 77 -7.68 2.92 16.29
CA ASP A 77 -6.38 2.58 16.86
C ASP A 77 -5.78 3.78 17.59
N TRP A 78 -4.92 3.51 18.57
CA TRP A 78 -4.22 4.52 19.36
C TRP A 78 -2.89 4.93 18.69
N ASP A 79 -2.88 5.06 17.36
CA ASP A 79 -1.68 5.34 16.56
C ASP A 79 -0.54 4.33 16.82
N SER A 80 -0.84 3.04 16.69
CA SER A 80 0.16 1.97 16.81
C SER A 80 0.73 1.59 15.44
N HIS A 81 1.79 0.76 15.42
CA HIS A 81 2.29 0.15 14.18
C HIS A 81 1.22 -0.61 13.36
N ARG A 82 0.09 -1.01 13.99
CA ARG A 82 -1.01 -1.71 13.31
C ARG A 82 -1.79 -0.78 12.42
N TYR A 83 -1.86 0.51 12.74
CA TYR A 83 -2.51 1.49 11.90
C TYR A 83 -1.91 1.52 10.50
N LEU A 84 -0.58 1.43 10.40
CA LEU A 84 0.11 1.36 9.11
C LEU A 84 -0.26 0.08 8.34
N GLU A 85 -0.45 -1.04 9.02
CA GLU A 85 -0.88 -2.30 8.39
C GLU A 85 -2.28 -2.17 7.79
N CYS A 86 -3.21 -1.52 8.51
CA CYS A 86 -4.57 -1.27 8.03
C CYS A 86 -4.59 -0.35 6.81
N PHE A 87 -3.68 0.64 6.75
CA PHE A 87 -3.60 1.59 5.64
C PHE A 87 -3.02 0.94 4.37
N CYS A 88 -2.02 0.08 4.54
CA CYS A 88 -1.32 -0.57 3.43
C CYS A 88 -1.97 -1.87 2.96
N ASN A 89 -3.19 -2.19 3.41
CA ASN A 89 -3.92 -3.38 2.97
C ASN A 89 -3.88 -3.47 1.44
N PRO A 90 -3.20 -4.49 0.86
CA PRO A 90 -2.84 -4.49 -0.54
C PRO A 90 -3.90 -5.24 -1.32
N ASP A 91 -5.18 -5.15 -0.91
CA ASP A 91 -6.28 -5.80 -1.60
C ASP A 91 -6.19 -5.40 -3.08
N ASP A 92 -5.71 -6.38 -3.85
CA ASP A 92 -5.26 -6.23 -5.22
C ASP A 92 -6.51 -6.05 -6.07
N TRP A 93 -6.95 -4.80 -6.13
CA TRP A 93 -8.05 -4.32 -6.93
C TRP A 93 -7.84 -4.64 -8.42
N ARG A 94 -6.64 -5.05 -8.89
CA ARG A 94 -6.48 -5.57 -10.26
C ARG A 94 -7.17 -6.93 -10.43
N ARG A 95 -7.13 -7.84 -9.46
CA ARG A 95 -7.78 -9.16 -9.59
C ARG A 95 -9.30 -9.09 -9.48
N ILE A 96 -9.82 -8.17 -8.67
CA ILE A 96 -11.26 -7.99 -8.47
C ILE A 96 -11.87 -7.06 -9.54
N ALA A 97 -11.18 -6.01 -9.97
CA ALA A 97 -11.69 -5.09 -11.00
C ALA A 97 -11.55 -5.60 -12.44
N TYR A 98 -10.56 -6.47 -12.72
CA TYR A 98 -10.37 -7.07 -14.07
C TYR A 98 -10.85 -8.53 -14.17
N GLY A 99 -11.45 -9.09 -13.12
CA GLY A 99 -12.18 -10.37 -13.21
C GLY A 99 -11.31 -11.61 -13.44
N GLU A 100 -10.02 -11.58 -13.12
CA GLU A 100 -9.16 -12.77 -13.18
C GLU A 100 -9.37 -13.65 -11.94
N ARG A 101 -10.49 -14.36 -11.96
CA ARG A 101 -10.79 -15.49 -11.09
C ARG A 101 -9.75 -16.58 -11.39
N THR A 102 -8.91 -16.94 -10.43
CA THR A 102 -8.15 -18.20 -10.52
C THR A 102 -9.14 -19.35 -10.74
N PRO A 103 -8.95 -20.24 -11.73
CA PRO A 103 -9.72 -21.46 -11.79
C PRO A 103 -9.37 -22.29 -10.55
N SER A 104 -10.39 -22.71 -9.80
CA SER A 104 -10.20 -23.68 -8.73
C SER A 104 -9.70 -25.00 -9.34
N ALA A 105 -8.54 -25.47 -8.91
CA ALA A 105 -8.15 -26.87 -8.92
C ALA A 105 -7.17 -27.11 -7.76
#